data_AF-A0A1F9X0J2-F1
#
_entry.id   AF-A0A1F9X0J2-F1
#
_cell.length_a   1.000
_cell.length_b   1.000
_cell.length_c   1.000
_cell.angle_alpha   90.00
_cell.angle_beta   90.00
_cell.angle_gamma   90.00
#
_symmetry.space_group_name_H-M   'P 1'
#
loop_
_entity.id
_entity.type
_entity.pdbx_description
1 polymer ?
#
loop_
_entity_poly.entity_id
_entity_poly.type
_entity_poly.pdbx_seq_one_letter_code
_entity_poly.pdbx_strand_id
1 'polypeptide(L)'
;MENCSVSEITNKVIMVNEKFPSLNELTFDEINAILEHKWYLSERAGHDVGMEFARNDFFSNHSRKWRVQKMKEDFVAQKAEILKHKWYLSEKHGYDVGIEKAAFDWIKCGFAQHWRTCSGPYHGRIDNKFCKCKDE
;
A
#
# COMPACT_ATOMS: atom_id res chain seq x y z
N MET A 1 27.43 43.21 25.55
CA MET A 1 27.28 42.55 24.25
C MET A 1 27.17 41.06 24.53
N GLU A 2 25.96 40.60 24.83
CA GLU A 2 25.68 39.20 25.06
C GLU A 2 25.12 38.63 23.76
N ASN A 3 25.84 37.65 23.23
CA ASN A 3 25.49 36.93 22.02
C ASN A 3 24.28 36.03 22.33
N CYS A 4 23.09 36.51 21.95
CA CYS A 4 21.88 35.70 21.94
C CYS A 4 22.10 34.52 20.99
N SER A 5 22.04 33.32 21.54
CA SER A 5 22.38 32.06 20.89
C SER A 5 21.55 31.86 19.63
N VAL A 6 22.23 31.75 18.48
CA VAL A 6 21.64 31.50 17.16
C VAL A 6 20.76 30.23 17.13
N SER A 7 20.87 29.37 18.17
CA SER A 7 20.08 28.14 18.34
C SER A 7 18.59 28.34 18.67
N GLU A 8 18.14 29.53 19.09
CA GLU A 8 16.71 29.79 19.35
C GLU A 8 15.96 30.31 18.11
N ILE A 9 16.69 30.80 17.10
CA ILE A 9 16.12 31.26 15.82
C ILE A 9 16.01 30.10 14.82
N THR A 10 16.84 29.06 14.96
CA THR A 10 16.87 27.92 14.03
C THR A 10 15.69 26.95 14.17
N ASN A 11 14.91 27.03 15.25
CA ASN A 11 13.76 26.14 15.45
C ASN A 11 12.45 26.61 14.79
N LYS A 12 12.47 27.73 14.05
CA LYS A 12 11.30 28.25 13.31
C LYS A 12 11.48 28.24 11.79
N VAL A 13 12.64 27.80 11.28
CA VAL A 13 13.02 27.88 9.85
C VAL A 13 13.34 26.51 9.25
N ILE A 14 12.57 25.49 9.64
CA ILE A 14 12.27 24.40 8.70
C ILE A 14 10.76 24.43 8.52
N MET A 15 10.30 25.50 7.86
CA MET A 15 9.07 25.47 7.10
C MET A 15 9.29 24.39 6.04
N VAL A 16 8.98 23.13 6.37
CA VAL A 16 8.81 22.13 5.34
C VAL A 16 7.70 22.71 4.48
N ASN A 17 8.09 23.23 3.33
CA ASN A 17 7.19 23.63 2.28
C ASN A 17 6.61 22.31 1.74
N GLU A 18 5.82 21.61 2.57
CA GLU A 18 5.13 20.39 2.22
C GLU A 18 4.09 20.83 1.21
N LYS A 19 4.51 20.82 -0.06
CA LYS A 19 3.59 20.86 -1.16
C LYS A 19 2.71 19.62 -1.00
N PHE A 20 1.54 19.80 -0.41
CA PHE A 20 0.55 18.75 -0.36
C PHE A 20 0.22 18.36 -1.80
N PRO A 21 0.24 17.05 -2.12
CA PRO A 21 -0.04 16.60 -3.47
C PRO A 21 -1.42 17.10 -3.88
N SER A 22 -1.53 17.57 -5.13
CA SER A 22 -2.84 17.89 -5.69
C SER A 22 -3.63 16.60 -5.91
N LEU A 23 -4.95 16.69 -5.96
CA LEU A 23 -5.83 15.50 -6.02
C LEU A 23 -5.52 14.56 -7.20
N ASN A 24 -5.01 15.09 -8.32
CA ASN A 24 -4.60 14.33 -9.50
C ASN A 24 -3.27 13.57 -9.33
N GLU A 25 -2.50 13.86 -8.29
CA GLU A 25 -1.23 13.19 -7.97
C GLU A 25 -1.42 12.03 -6.98
N LEU A 26 -2.65 11.84 -6.46
CA LEU A 26 -2.96 10.83 -5.46
C LEU A 26 -3.24 9.47 -6.08
N THR A 27 -2.78 8.42 -5.40
CA THR A 27 -3.20 7.04 -5.70
C THR A 27 -4.66 6.80 -5.30
N PHE A 28 -5.30 5.79 -5.88
CA PHE A 28 -6.67 5.41 -5.52
C PHE A 28 -6.82 5.08 -4.02
N ASP A 29 -5.84 4.39 -3.44
CA ASP A 29 -5.86 4.06 -2.02
C ASP A 29 -5.72 5.29 -1.12
N GLU A 30 -4.88 6.26 -1.51
CA GLU A 30 -4.77 7.53 -0.79
C GLU A 30 -6.06 8.36 -0.91
N ILE A 31 -6.70 8.37 -2.08
CA ILE A 31 -8.00 9.03 -2.26
C ILE A 31 -9.04 8.39 -1.32
N ASN A 32 -9.14 7.06 -1.28
CA ASN A 32 -10.08 6.37 -0.39
C ASN A 32 -9.79 6.65 1.08
N ALA A 33 -8.51 6.63 1.49
CA ALA A 33 -8.12 6.95 2.86
C ALA A 33 -8.51 8.38 3.26
N ILE A 34 -8.36 9.34 2.34
CA ILE A 34 -8.76 10.72 2.59
C ILE A 34 -10.29 10.86 2.63
N LEU A 35 -11.02 10.11 1.80
CA LEU A 35 -12.49 10.09 1.84
C LEU A 35 -13.03 9.50 3.15
N GLU A 36 -12.44 8.41 3.63
CA GLU A 36 -12.75 7.82 4.95
C GLU A 36 -12.44 8.81 6.08
N HIS A 37 -11.27 9.45 6.01
CA HIS A 37 -10.87 10.46 6.98
C HIS A 37 -11.81 11.68 6.97
N LYS A 38 -12.20 12.16 5.79
CA LYS A 38 -13.19 13.22 5.61
C LYS A 38 -14.51 12.83 6.25
N TRP A 39 -15.01 11.62 6.01
CA TRP A 39 -16.25 11.14 6.61
C TRP A 39 -16.18 11.21 8.14
N TYR A 40 -15.10 10.70 8.73
CA TYR A 40 -14.89 10.74 10.18
C TYR A 40 -14.82 12.16 10.74
N LEU A 41 -14.14 13.08 10.04
CA LEU A 41 -14.07 14.49 10.44
C LEU A 41 -15.44 15.18 10.35
N SER A 42 -16.21 14.94 9.28
CA SER A 42 -17.55 15.50 9.10
C SER A 42 -18.53 15.00 10.16
N GLU A 43 -18.46 13.71 10.50
CA GLU A 43 -19.28 13.12 11.58
C GLU A 43 -19.00 13.81 12.92
N ARG A 44 -17.72 14.07 13.22
CA ARG A 44 -17.30 14.75 14.46
C ARG A 44 -17.66 16.23 14.49
N ALA A 45 -17.64 16.88 13.34
CA ALA A 45 -17.92 18.30 13.21
C ALA A 45 -19.43 18.60 13.10
N GLY A 46 -20.26 17.58 12.84
CA GLY A 46 -21.70 17.73 12.60
C GLY A 46 -22.05 18.45 11.29
N HIS A 47 -21.09 18.61 10.39
CA HIS A 47 -21.25 19.22 9.07
C HIS A 47 -20.13 18.74 8.14
N ASP A 48 -20.28 18.95 6.84
CA ASP A 48 -19.23 18.56 5.91
C ASP A 48 -17.99 19.47 6.02
N VAL A 49 -16.84 18.91 6.42
CA VAL A 49 -15.57 19.65 6.52
C VAL A 49 -14.96 19.98 5.16
N GLY A 50 -15.42 19.34 4.09
CA GLY A 50 -14.91 19.56 2.73
C GLY A 50 -13.63 18.79 2.42
N MET A 51 -13.37 18.61 1.12
CA MET A 51 -12.31 17.73 0.62
C MET A 51 -10.90 18.27 0.88
N GLU A 52 -10.70 19.57 0.66
CA GLU A 52 -9.40 20.24 0.81
C GLU A 52 -8.90 20.21 2.26
N PHE A 53 -9.80 20.48 3.21
CA PHE A 53 -9.49 20.42 4.63
C PHE A 53 -9.10 18.99 5.05
N ALA A 54 -9.93 18.00 4.70
CA ALA A 54 -9.67 16.61 5.05
C ALA A 54 -8.34 16.10 4.46
N ARG A 55 -8.03 16.45 3.20
CA ARG A 55 -6.76 16.12 2.55
C ARG A 55 -5.58 16.71 3.32
N ASN A 56 -5.61 18.01 3.63
CA ASN A 56 -4.50 18.69 4.31
C ASN A 56 -4.29 18.14 5.73
N ASP A 57 -5.37 17.89 6.47
CA ASP A 57 -5.31 17.28 7.80
C ASP A 57 -4.76 15.84 7.73
N PHE A 58 -5.23 15.04 6.77
CA PHE A 58 -4.71 13.69 6.55
C PHE A 58 -3.20 13.69 6.26
N PHE A 59 -2.72 14.55 5.36
CA PHE A 59 -1.29 14.58 5.04
C PHE A 59 -0.43 15.04 6.21
N SER A 60 -0.90 16.04 6.96
CA SER A 60 -0.17 16.59 8.11
C SER A 60 -0.09 15.59 9.27
N ASN A 61 -1.18 14.88 9.56
CA ASN A 61 -1.31 14.16 10.83
C ASN A 61 -1.36 12.63 10.67
N HIS A 62 -1.81 12.11 9.54
CA HIS A 62 -2.16 10.69 9.39
C HIS A 62 -1.35 9.94 8.32
N SER A 63 -0.93 10.62 7.24
CA SER A 63 -0.39 10.00 6.03
C SER A 63 0.82 9.09 6.29
N ARG A 64 1.76 9.54 7.12
CA ARG A 64 2.97 8.77 7.43
C ARG A 64 2.62 7.44 8.10
N LYS A 65 1.75 7.47 9.12
CA LYS A 65 1.32 6.27 9.83
C LYS A 65 0.53 5.36 8.91
N TRP A 66 -0.38 5.93 8.13
CA TRP A 66 -1.20 5.19 7.17
C TRP A 66 -0.35 4.49 6.10
N ARG A 67 0.62 5.19 5.48
CA ARG A 67 1.52 4.60 4.46
C ARG A 67 2.33 3.44 5.02
N VAL A 68 2.91 3.59 6.21
CA VAL A 68 3.66 2.50 6.86
C VAL A 68 2.75 1.31 7.15
N GLN A 69 1.51 1.55 7.58
CA GLN A 69 0.54 0.49 7.84
C GLN A 69 0.15 -0.23 6.55
N LYS A 70 -0.21 0.51 5.49
CA LYS A 70 -0.55 -0.04 4.18
C LYS A 70 0.59 -0.86 3.57
N MET A 71 1.83 -0.37 3.62
CA MET A 71 3.00 -1.13 3.15
C MET A 71 3.16 -2.47 3.87
N LYS A 72 2.88 -2.52 5.19
CA LYS A 72 2.94 -3.77 5.95
C LYS A 72 1.83 -4.73 5.54
N GLU A 73 0.61 -4.23 5.37
CA GLU A 73 -0.54 -5.02 4.94
C GLU A 73 -0.30 -5.62 3.55
N ASP A 74 0.16 -4.81 2.59
CA ASP A 74 0.47 -5.25 1.23
C ASP A 74 1.59 -6.30 1.22
N PHE A 75 2.61 -6.13 2.06
CA PHE A 75 3.68 -7.11 2.21
C PHE A 75 3.16 -8.45 2.77
N VAL A 76 2.30 -8.41 3.78
CA VAL A 76 1.69 -9.63 4.35
C VAL A 76 0.80 -10.32 3.32
N ALA A 77 -0.02 -9.56 2.60
CA ALA A 77 -0.89 -10.09 1.55
C ALA A 77 -0.09 -10.73 0.41
N GLN A 78 0.96 -10.04 -0.07
CA GLN A 78 1.86 -10.57 -1.10
C GLN A 78 2.56 -11.86 -0.64
N LYS A 79 3.09 -11.88 0.60
CA LYS A 79 3.74 -13.07 1.15
C LYS A 79 2.76 -14.25 1.23
N ALA A 80 1.52 -14.01 1.62
CA ALA A 80 0.50 -15.05 1.66
C ALA A 80 0.22 -15.63 0.27
N GLU A 81 0.15 -14.81 -0.79
CA GLU A 81 -0.03 -15.30 -2.16
C GLU A 81 1.18 -16.09 -2.68
N ILE A 82 2.40 -15.67 -2.36
CA ILE A 82 3.61 -16.42 -2.70
C ILE A 82 3.61 -17.79 -1.99
N LEU A 83 3.18 -17.85 -0.74
CA LEU A 83 3.09 -19.12 0.00
C LEU A 83 2.04 -20.07 -0.59
N LYS A 84 0.87 -19.54 -1.00
CA LYS A 84 -0.12 -20.33 -1.75
C LYS A 84 0.47 -20.85 -3.05
N HIS A 85 1.13 -19.99 -3.81
CA HIS A 85 1.78 -20.38 -5.06
C HIS A 85 2.85 -21.45 -4.85
N LYS A 86 3.71 -21.30 -3.84
CA LYS A 86 4.69 -22.32 -3.42
C LYS A 86 4.03 -23.66 -3.17
N TRP A 87 2.92 -23.69 -2.43
CA TRP A 87 2.19 -24.93 -2.17
C TRP A 87 1.74 -25.60 -3.46
N TYR A 88 1.04 -24.88 -4.34
CA TYR A 88 0.62 -25.41 -5.65
C TYR A 88 1.79 -25.89 -6.50
N LEU A 89 2.89 -25.14 -6.51
CA LEU A 89 4.07 -25.48 -7.30
C LEU A 89 4.77 -26.72 -6.73
N SER A 90 4.74 -26.91 -5.41
CA SER A 90 5.25 -28.11 -4.74
C SER A 90 4.39 -29.34 -5.06
N GLU A 91 3.06 -29.20 -4.99
CA GLU A 91 2.11 -30.26 -5.37
C GLU A 91 2.30 -30.69 -6.83
N LYS A 92 2.58 -29.73 -7.73
CA LYS A 92 2.86 -30.00 -9.15
C LYS A 92 4.13 -30.80 -9.36
N HIS A 93 5.18 -30.51 -8.61
CA HIS A 93 6.48 -31.13 -8.79
C HIS A 93 6.68 -32.40 -7.95
N GLY A 94 5.82 -32.65 -6.96
CA GLY A 94 5.93 -33.77 -6.03
C GLY A 94 7.01 -33.59 -4.96
N TYR A 95 7.55 -32.38 -4.78
CA TYR A 95 8.52 -32.04 -3.73
C TYR A 95 8.41 -30.56 -3.36
N ASP A 96 8.90 -30.17 -2.18
CA ASP A 96 8.92 -28.76 -1.77
C ASP A 96 9.91 -27.95 -2.63
N VAL A 97 9.40 -27.02 -3.42
CA VAL A 97 10.20 -26.16 -4.31
C VAL A 97 10.93 -25.03 -3.58
N GLY A 98 10.56 -24.72 -2.34
CA GLY A 98 11.11 -23.60 -1.58
C GLY A 98 10.48 -22.24 -1.92
N ILE A 99 10.63 -21.25 -1.02
CA ILE A 99 10.00 -19.92 -1.15
C ILE A 99 10.65 -19.12 -2.29
N GLU A 100 11.97 -19.14 -2.41
CA GLU A 100 12.69 -18.33 -3.42
C GLU A 100 12.32 -18.72 -4.85
N LYS A 101 12.34 -20.02 -5.14
CA LYS A 101 11.96 -20.55 -6.46
C LYS A 101 10.50 -20.27 -6.78
N ALA A 102 9.61 -20.44 -5.81
CA ALA A 102 8.20 -20.11 -5.97
C ALA A 102 7.97 -18.60 -6.21
N ALA A 103 8.67 -17.72 -5.49
CA ALA A 103 8.56 -16.28 -5.69
C ALA A 103 9.05 -15.86 -7.09
N PHE A 104 10.14 -16.45 -7.56
CA PHE A 104 10.65 -16.20 -8.90
C PHE A 104 9.68 -16.69 -9.99
N ASP A 105 9.14 -17.91 -9.86
CA ASP A 105 8.11 -18.44 -10.76
C ASP A 105 6.84 -17.57 -10.75
N TRP A 106 6.43 -17.12 -9.56
CA TRP A 106 5.27 -16.25 -9.37
C TRP A 106 5.38 -14.92 -10.14
N ILE A 107 6.57 -14.34 -10.18
CA ILE A 107 6.85 -13.14 -10.97
C ILE A 107 6.92 -13.49 -12.46
N LYS A 108 7.69 -14.52 -12.82
CA LYS A 108 7.95 -14.90 -14.21
C LYS A 108 6.68 -15.32 -14.96
N CYS A 109 5.78 -16.06 -14.34
CA CYS A 109 4.51 -16.48 -14.95
C CYS A 109 3.42 -15.40 -14.94
N GLY A 110 3.71 -14.17 -14.51
CA GLY A 110 2.76 -13.05 -14.51
C GLY A 110 1.71 -13.11 -13.39
N PHE A 111 1.83 -14.03 -12.43
CA PHE A 111 0.91 -14.14 -11.30
C PHE A 111 0.95 -12.92 -10.39
N ALA A 112 2.13 -12.32 -10.22
CA ALA A 112 2.28 -11.07 -9.49
C ALA A 112 1.54 -9.90 -10.15
N GLN A 113 1.58 -9.80 -11.49
CA GLN A 113 0.86 -8.75 -12.21
C GLN A 113 -0.65 -8.97 -12.09
N HIS A 114 -1.11 -10.19 -12.32
CA HIS A 114 -2.52 -10.53 -12.21
C HIS A 114 -3.08 -10.31 -10.80
N TRP A 115 -2.30 -10.55 -9.75
CA TRP A 115 -2.70 -10.26 -8.36
C TRP A 115 -2.83 -8.76 -8.05
N ARG A 116 -2.10 -7.89 -8.74
CA ARG A 116 -2.23 -6.44 -8.55
C ARG A 116 -3.44 -5.87 -9.30
N THR A 117 -3.83 -6.48 -10.41
CA THR A 117 -4.93 -5.98 -11.28
C THR A 117 -6.26 -6.67 -11.02
N CYS A 118 -6.25 -7.86 -10.46
CA CYS A 118 -7.41 -8.71 -10.16
C CYS A 118 -7.22 -9.32 -8.77
N SER A 119 -8.26 -9.87 -8.13
CA SER A 119 -8.24 -10.40 -6.75
C SER A 119 -7.25 -11.58 -6.48
N GLY A 120 -6.28 -11.83 -7.36
CA GLY A 120 -5.30 -12.92 -7.31
C GLY A 120 -5.60 -14.01 -8.32
N PRO A 121 -4.56 -14.72 -8.82
CA PRO A 121 -4.76 -15.78 -9.81
C PRO A 121 -5.49 -16.99 -9.23
N TYR A 122 -5.66 -17.04 -7.91
CA TYR A 122 -6.34 -18.10 -7.18
C TYR A 122 -7.77 -17.72 -6.78
N HIS A 123 -8.23 -16.51 -7.10
CA HIS A 123 -9.60 -16.09 -6.82
C HIS A 123 -10.59 -16.85 -7.72
N GLY A 124 -11.57 -17.53 -7.14
CA GLY A 124 -12.64 -18.21 -7.87
C GLY A 124 -12.29 -19.58 -8.48
N ARG A 125 -11.15 -20.22 -8.15
CA ARG A 125 -10.86 -21.60 -8.61
C ARG A 125 -11.55 -22.63 -7.73
N ILE A 126 -12.51 -23.38 -8.30
CA ILE A 126 -13.14 -24.52 -7.62
C ILE A 126 -12.42 -25.86 -7.91
N ASP A 127 -11.81 -26.04 -9.09
CA ASP A 127 -11.38 -27.39 -9.51
C ASP A 127 -10.54 -27.43 -10.80
N ASN A 128 -9.41 -26.71 -10.89
CA ASN A 128 -8.40 -27.09 -11.88
C ASN A 128 -6.98 -26.85 -11.36
N LYS A 129 -6.29 -27.97 -11.04
CA LYS A 129 -5.10 -28.03 -10.17
C LYS A 129 -3.84 -27.40 -10.76
N PHE A 130 -3.83 -26.98 -12.02
CA PHE A 130 -2.63 -26.42 -12.64
C PHE A 130 -2.95 -25.14 -13.40
N CYS A 131 -2.33 -24.03 -12.96
CA CYS A 131 -2.31 -22.84 -13.78
C CYS A 131 -1.42 -23.10 -14.99
N LYS A 132 -1.97 -22.91 -16.19
CA LYS A 132 -1.18 -22.87 -17.41
C LYS A 132 -0.36 -21.58 -17.33
N CYS A 133 0.92 -21.67 -16.97
CA CYS A 133 1.84 -20.63 -17.43
C CYS A 133 1.75 -20.65 -18.96
N LYS A 134 1.76 -19.48 -19.61
CA LYS A 134 1.91 -19.46 -21.07
C LYS A 134 3.30 -20.04 -21.35
N ASP A 135 3.33 -21.23 -21.91
CA ASP A 135 4.56 -21.77 -22.47
C ASP A 135 4.90 -20.88 -23.68
N GLU A 136 5.96 -20.08 -23.55
CA GLU A 136 6.65 -19.45 -24.68
C GLU A 136 7.65 -20.43 -25.30
#